data_AF-V6LWU9-F1
#
_entry.id   AF-V6LWU9-F1
#
_cell.length_a   1.000
_cell.length_b   1.000
_cell.length_c   1.000
_cell.angle_alpha   90.00
_cell.angle_beta   90.00
_cell.angle_gamma   90.00
#
_symmetry.space_group_name_H-M   'P 1'
#
loop_
_entity.id
_entity.type
_entity.pdbx_description
1 polymer ?
#
loop_
_entity_poly.entity_id
_entity_poly.type
_entity_poly.pdbx_seq_one_letter_code
_entity_poly.pdbx_strand_id
1 'polypeptide(L)'
;MSLKDQFQQAYISFNQTHNEQCQVQLAAASMIQATYRASLTRKNYRLVASAALSIQSTFRKFKTVKHTQLIYNAVQYQKRLTFYNQNAIRIQKLWRGKVVRKHILNIKQRKQNIASYTLQAAYQVDYCKQHYKICEDIENQNEFEKVAKLRQEMGKIHYLASTKAIPGVFKACYPKIQPSLGGKEIDLIISEQGRIDARKGVKTLQKKPVQVLENSGILYYK
;
A
#
# COMPACT_ATOMS: atom_id res chain seq x y z
N MET A 1 -17.60 -47.24 128.49
CA MET A 1 -17.49 -45.97 127.74
C MET A 1 -18.55 -45.03 128.28
N SER A 2 -18.22 -43.78 128.62
CA SER A 2 -19.19 -42.83 129.19
C SER A 2 -20.27 -42.50 128.15
N LEU A 3 -21.51 -42.31 128.59
CA LEU A 3 -22.63 -41.94 127.70
C LEU A 3 -22.33 -40.66 126.89
N LYS A 4 -21.56 -39.74 127.49
CA LYS A 4 -21.05 -38.53 126.83
C LYS A 4 -20.13 -38.83 125.65
N ASP A 5 -19.22 -39.79 125.80
CA ASP A 5 -18.25 -40.13 124.76
C ASP A 5 -18.92 -40.79 123.55
N GLN A 6 -19.91 -41.67 123.83
CA GLN A 6 -20.74 -42.27 122.79
C GLN A 6 -21.53 -41.22 122.00
N PHE A 7 -22.13 -40.24 122.71
CA PHE A 7 -22.86 -39.15 122.08
C PHE A 7 -21.93 -38.27 121.22
N GLN A 8 -20.74 -37.96 121.73
CA GLN A 8 -19.76 -37.14 121.03
C GLN A 8 -19.22 -37.83 119.76
N GLN A 9 -18.94 -39.14 119.82
CA GLN A 9 -18.57 -39.91 118.63
C GLN A 9 -19.68 -39.98 117.58
N ALA A 10 -20.94 -40.17 118.00
CA ALA A 10 -22.08 -40.17 117.09
C ALA A 10 -22.29 -38.80 116.40
N TYR A 11 -22.06 -37.70 117.12
CA TYR A 11 -22.14 -36.36 116.56
C TYR A 11 -21.04 -36.09 115.52
N ILE A 12 -19.80 -36.51 115.80
CA ILE A 12 -18.66 -36.33 114.88
C ILE A 12 -18.88 -37.16 113.60
N SER A 13 -19.29 -38.42 113.73
CA SER A 13 -19.54 -39.27 112.56
C SER A 13 -20.69 -38.73 111.72
N PHE A 14 -21.79 -38.29 112.34
CA PHE A 14 -22.91 -37.65 111.64
C PHE A 14 -22.46 -36.43 110.82
N ASN A 15 -21.66 -35.54 111.41
CA ASN A 15 -21.13 -34.36 110.72
C ASN A 15 -20.18 -34.71 109.58
N GLN A 16 -19.32 -35.73 109.74
CA GLN A 16 -18.46 -36.21 108.66
C GLN A 16 -19.28 -36.72 107.48
N THR A 17 -20.27 -37.58 107.73
CA THR A 17 -21.15 -38.10 106.68
C THR A 17 -21.93 -36.97 105.99
N HIS A 18 -22.44 -36.00 106.75
CA HIS A 18 -23.12 -34.83 106.19
C HIS A 18 -22.20 -33.97 105.31
N ASN A 19 -20.96 -33.73 105.75
CA ASN A 19 -19.97 -32.97 104.98
C ASN A 19 -19.56 -33.69 103.69
N GLU A 20 -19.36 -35.01 103.75
CA GLU A 20 -19.07 -35.84 102.58
C GLU A 20 -20.22 -35.79 101.57
N GLN A 21 -21.47 -35.93 102.04
CA GLN A 21 -22.64 -35.81 101.18
C GLN A 21 -22.74 -34.40 100.56
N CYS A 22 -22.46 -33.35 101.33
CA CYS A 22 -22.46 -31.98 100.84
C CYS A 22 -21.38 -31.76 99.76
N GLN A 23 -20.18 -32.33 99.94
CA GLN A 23 -19.12 -32.27 98.92
C GLN A 23 -19.51 -33.00 97.63
N VAL A 24 -20.11 -34.19 97.74
CA VAL A 24 -20.61 -34.93 96.56
C VAL A 24 -21.68 -34.13 95.82
N GLN A 25 -22.62 -33.51 96.55
CA GLN A 25 -23.66 -32.66 95.96
C GLN A 25 -23.06 -31.42 95.28
N LEU A 26 -22.08 -30.76 95.91
CA LEU A 26 -21.38 -29.60 95.33
C LEU A 26 -20.60 -29.99 94.06
N ALA A 27 -19.93 -31.15 94.05
CA ALA A 27 -19.22 -31.65 92.89
C ALA A 27 -20.19 -31.96 91.73
N ALA A 28 -21.32 -32.62 92.03
CA ALA A 28 -22.36 -32.90 91.05
C ALA A 28 -22.96 -31.59 90.49
N ALA A 29 -23.30 -30.63 91.35
CA ALA A 29 -23.80 -29.32 90.94
C ALA A 29 -22.79 -28.57 90.06
N SER A 30 -21.50 -28.61 90.42
CA SER A 30 -20.42 -28.01 89.64
C SER A 30 -20.30 -28.65 88.25
N MET A 31 -20.43 -29.98 88.16
CA MET A 31 -20.42 -30.70 86.88
C MET A 31 -21.61 -30.31 86.00
N ILE A 32 -22.81 -30.24 86.57
CA ILE A 32 -24.02 -29.79 85.85
C ILE A 32 -23.84 -28.36 85.33
N GLN A 33 -23.33 -27.46 86.17
CA GLN A 33 -23.11 -26.06 85.76
C GLN A 33 -22.03 -25.95 84.69
N ALA A 34 -20.91 -26.68 84.82
CA ALA A 34 -19.82 -26.68 83.84
C ALA A 34 -20.29 -27.22 82.49
N THR A 35 -21.00 -28.34 82.48
CA THR A 35 -21.55 -28.95 81.26
C THR A 35 -22.57 -28.04 80.58
N TYR A 36 -23.45 -27.38 81.35
CA TYR A 36 -24.41 -26.40 80.84
C TYR A 36 -23.71 -25.18 80.21
N ARG A 37 -22.75 -24.56 80.90
CA ARG A 37 -21.98 -23.41 80.38
C ARG A 37 -21.22 -23.78 79.09
N ALA A 38 -20.63 -24.98 79.06
CA ALA A 38 -19.95 -25.48 77.88
C ALA A 38 -20.92 -25.74 76.71
N SER A 39 -22.10 -26.28 76.99
CA SER A 39 -23.16 -26.48 75.99
C SER A 39 -23.62 -25.16 75.37
N LEU A 40 -23.87 -24.15 76.20
CA LEU A 40 -24.26 -22.81 75.76
C LEU A 40 -23.18 -22.17 74.88
N THR A 41 -21.92 -22.22 75.31
CA THR A 41 -20.78 -21.68 74.56
C THR A 41 -20.62 -22.36 73.20
N ARG A 42 -20.70 -23.70 73.16
CA ARG A 42 -20.62 -24.45 71.91
C ARG A 42 -21.79 -24.12 70.97
N LYS A 43 -23.01 -23.97 71.50
CA LYS A 43 -24.17 -23.56 70.70
C LYS A 43 -23.94 -22.20 70.06
N ASN A 44 -23.50 -21.22 70.84
CA ASN A 44 -23.23 -19.87 70.34
C ASN A 44 -22.11 -19.86 69.29
N TYR A 45 -21.01 -20.59 69.55
CA TYR A 45 -19.93 -20.74 68.58
C TYR A 45 -20.41 -21.34 67.25
N ARG A 46 -21.22 -22.41 67.30
CA ARG A 46 -21.76 -23.04 66.08
C ARG A 46 -22.67 -22.10 65.29
N LEU A 47 -23.47 -21.28 65.98
CA LEU A 47 -24.32 -20.29 65.34
C LEU A 47 -23.48 -19.26 64.59
N VAL A 48 -22.48 -18.67 65.25
CA VAL A 48 -21.58 -17.68 64.63
C VAL A 48 -20.77 -18.29 63.48
N ALA A 49 -20.23 -19.49 63.68
CA ALA A 49 -19.48 -20.19 62.64
C ALA A 49 -20.34 -20.49 61.41
N SER A 50 -21.57 -20.95 61.60
CA SER A 50 -22.52 -21.20 60.51
C SER A 50 -22.87 -19.93 59.73
N ALA A 51 -23.13 -18.83 60.45
CA ALA A 51 -23.39 -17.53 59.82
C ALA A 51 -22.17 -17.04 59.03
N ALA A 52 -20.97 -17.13 59.60
CA ALA A 52 -19.73 -16.75 58.93
C ALA A 52 -19.47 -17.58 57.68
N LEU A 53 -19.64 -18.90 57.73
CA LEU A 53 -19.49 -19.79 56.58
C LEU A 53 -20.52 -19.46 55.48
N SER A 54 -21.75 -19.14 55.87
CA SER A 54 -22.79 -18.73 54.93
C SER A 54 -22.37 -17.45 54.19
N ILE A 55 -21.97 -16.41 54.92
CA ILE A 55 -21.49 -15.14 54.34
C ILE A 55 -20.29 -15.39 53.41
N GLN A 56 -19.31 -16.16 53.86
CA GLN A 56 -18.10 -16.47 53.08
C GLN A 56 -18.44 -17.24 51.79
N SER A 57 -19.31 -18.24 51.87
CA SER A 57 -19.72 -19.04 50.70
C SER A 57 -20.46 -18.19 49.68
N THR A 58 -21.39 -17.34 50.12
CA THR A 58 -22.13 -16.41 49.27
C THR A 58 -21.20 -15.39 48.62
N PHE A 59 -20.23 -14.86 49.37
CA PHE A 59 -19.26 -13.92 48.83
C PHE A 59 -18.34 -14.56 47.78
N ARG A 60 -17.85 -15.78 48.03
CA ARG A 60 -17.05 -16.54 47.05
C ARG A 60 -17.85 -16.79 45.78
N LYS A 61 -19.13 -17.18 45.89
CA LYS A 61 -20.03 -17.34 44.75
C LYS A 61 -20.19 -16.02 43.98
N PHE A 62 -20.47 -14.92 44.67
CA PHE A 62 -20.59 -13.59 44.06
C PHE A 62 -19.33 -13.20 43.27
N LYS A 63 -18.15 -13.38 43.87
CA LYS A 63 -16.86 -13.09 43.22
C LYS A 63 -16.70 -13.90 41.92
N THR A 64 -16.98 -15.20 41.97
CA THR A 64 -16.89 -16.07 40.79
C THR A 64 -17.89 -15.66 39.71
N VAL A 65 -19.16 -15.44 40.06
CA VAL A 65 -20.19 -15.01 39.10
C VAL A 65 -19.81 -13.68 38.44
N LYS A 66 -19.34 -12.70 39.22
CA LYS A 66 -18.90 -11.40 38.70
C LYS A 66 -17.74 -11.55 37.73
N HIS A 67 -16.75 -12.38 38.06
CA HIS A 67 -15.59 -12.64 37.20
C HIS A 67 -16.01 -13.33 35.89
N THR A 68 -16.81 -14.39 35.96
CA THR A 68 -17.30 -15.11 34.79
C THR A 68 -18.16 -14.21 33.90
N GLN A 69 -19.00 -13.36 34.48
CA GLN A 69 -19.81 -12.39 33.73
C GLN A 69 -18.93 -11.39 32.96
N LEU A 70 -17.85 -10.89 33.58
CA LEU A 70 -16.89 -10.00 32.92
C LEU A 70 -16.25 -10.68 31.71
N ILE A 71 -15.76 -11.92 31.89
CA ILE A 71 -15.16 -12.70 30.79
C ILE A 71 -16.18 -12.95 29.69
N TYR A 72 -17.39 -13.39 30.05
CA TYR A 72 -18.47 -13.64 29.09
C TYR A 72 -18.79 -12.37 28.29
N ASN A 73 -18.96 -11.24 28.95
CA ASN A 73 -19.24 -9.96 28.30
C ASN A 73 -18.11 -9.54 27.34
N ALA A 74 -16.85 -9.71 27.74
CA ALA A 74 -15.70 -9.41 26.89
C ALA A 74 -15.67 -10.30 25.63
N VAL A 75 -15.90 -11.62 25.79
CA VAL A 75 -15.98 -12.56 24.66
C VAL A 75 -17.14 -12.21 23.74
N GLN A 76 -18.33 -11.92 24.28
CA GLN A 76 -19.48 -11.53 23.48
C GLN A 76 -19.26 -10.21 22.74
N TYR A 77 -18.64 -9.23 23.40
CA TYR A 77 -18.27 -7.97 22.76
C TYR A 77 -17.33 -8.21 21.58
N GLN A 78 -16.28 -9.00 21.77
CA GLN A 78 -15.32 -9.32 20.71
C GLN A 78 -16.01 -10.03 19.53
N LYS A 79 -16.90 -11.00 19.80
CA LYS A 79 -17.69 -11.68 18.76
C LYS A 79 -18.56 -10.73 17.95
N ARG A 80 -19.24 -9.78 18.61
CA ARG A 80 -20.04 -8.77 17.90
C ARG A 80 -19.15 -7.84 17.08
N LEU A 81 -18.04 -7.38 17.65
CA LEU A 81 -17.11 -6.48 16.99
C LEU A 81 -16.54 -7.12 15.71
N THR A 82 -16.09 -8.37 15.78
CA THR A 82 -15.58 -9.09 14.61
C THR A 82 -16.65 -9.28 13.54
N PHE A 83 -17.87 -9.65 13.94
CA PHE A 83 -19.00 -9.77 13.02
C PHE A 83 -19.30 -8.44 12.29
N TYR A 84 -19.43 -7.34 13.01
CA TYR A 84 -19.71 -6.05 12.38
C TYR A 84 -18.55 -5.55 11.54
N ASN A 85 -17.30 -5.74 11.97
CA ASN A 85 -16.13 -5.36 11.17
C ASN A 85 -16.08 -6.13 9.85
N GLN A 86 -16.34 -7.44 9.85
CA GLN A 86 -16.39 -8.22 8.62
C GLN A 86 -17.47 -7.72 7.67
N ASN A 87 -18.66 -7.39 8.18
CA ASN A 87 -19.74 -6.85 7.37
C ASN A 87 -19.43 -5.44 6.85
N ALA A 88 -18.82 -4.59 7.68
CA ALA A 88 -18.37 -3.26 7.28
C ALA A 88 -17.34 -3.35 6.13
N ILE A 89 -16.37 -4.26 6.21
CA ILE A 89 -15.39 -4.48 5.13
C ILE A 89 -16.09 -4.87 3.83
N ARG A 90 -17.09 -5.76 3.87
CA ARG A 90 -17.86 -6.17 2.68
C ARG A 90 -18.58 -4.98 2.05
N ILE A 91 -19.29 -4.20 2.86
CA ILE A 91 -20.02 -3.00 2.41
C ILE A 91 -19.04 -1.99 1.80
N GLN A 92 -17.94 -1.71 2.49
CA GLN A 92 -16.94 -0.77 2.02
C GLN A 92 -16.27 -1.24 0.73
N LYS A 93 -15.95 -2.53 0.59
CA LYS A 93 -15.40 -3.11 -0.66
C LYS A 93 -16.36 -2.89 -1.82
N LEU A 94 -17.64 -3.18 -1.62
CA LEU A 94 -18.67 -2.99 -2.64
C LEU A 94 -18.79 -1.51 -3.04
N TRP A 95 -18.80 -0.62 -2.05
CA TRP A 95 -18.91 0.82 -2.27
C TRP A 95 -17.70 1.37 -3.03
N ARG A 96 -16.47 1.04 -2.59
CA ARG A 96 -15.23 1.43 -3.29
C ARG A 96 -15.27 0.97 -4.76
N GLY A 97 -15.67 -0.27 -5.00
CA GLY A 97 -15.83 -0.81 -6.35
C GLY A 97 -16.85 -0.03 -7.19
N LYS A 98 -18.00 0.33 -6.60
CA LYS A 98 -19.03 1.15 -7.28
C LYS A 98 -18.48 2.52 -7.66
N VAL A 99 -17.79 3.20 -6.76
CA VAL A 99 -17.23 4.54 -6.98
C VAL A 99 -16.19 4.50 -8.11
N VAL A 100 -15.26 3.54 -8.07
CA VAL A 100 -14.23 3.39 -9.11
C VAL A 100 -14.86 3.18 -10.49
N ARG A 101 -15.84 2.28 -10.62
CA ARG A 101 -16.52 2.01 -11.90
C ARG A 101 -17.31 3.20 -12.42
N LYS A 102 -17.89 4.00 -11.52
CA LYS A 102 -18.71 5.16 -11.91
C LYS A 102 -17.85 6.35 -12.34
N HIS A 103 -16.77 6.64 -11.61
CA HIS A 103 -16.04 7.91 -11.74
C HIS A 103 -14.66 7.78 -12.38
N ILE A 104 -13.92 6.70 -12.12
CA ILE A 104 -12.55 6.53 -12.62
C ILE A 104 -12.56 5.78 -13.95
N LEU A 105 -13.22 4.61 -13.97
CA LEU A 105 -13.29 3.74 -15.15
C LEU A 105 -14.48 4.07 -16.04
N ASN A 106 -14.80 5.35 -16.22
CA ASN A 106 -15.88 5.76 -17.10
C ASN A 106 -15.47 5.57 -18.57
N ILE A 107 -15.73 4.36 -19.08
CA ILE A 107 -15.38 3.94 -20.45
C ILE A 107 -16.03 4.84 -21.50
N LYS A 108 -17.25 5.33 -21.24
CA LYS A 108 -17.95 6.23 -22.19
C LYS A 108 -17.20 7.54 -22.33
N GLN A 109 -16.83 8.16 -21.21
CA GLN A 109 -16.04 9.39 -21.22
C GLN A 109 -14.68 9.17 -21.88
N ARG A 110 -14.00 8.07 -21.56
CA ARG A 110 -12.69 7.74 -22.16
C ARG A 110 -12.79 7.60 -23.69
N LYS A 111 -13.83 6.92 -24.20
CA LYS A 111 -14.05 6.79 -25.65
C LYS A 111 -14.27 8.14 -26.32
N GLN A 112 -15.07 9.01 -25.72
CA GLN A 112 -15.30 10.37 -26.23
C GLN A 112 -14.01 11.19 -26.27
N ASN A 113 -13.21 11.16 -25.20
CA ASN A 113 -11.95 11.89 -25.14
C ASN A 113 -10.96 11.40 -26.21
N ILE A 114 -10.82 10.08 -26.39
CA ILE A 114 -9.95 9.52 -27.43
C ILE A 114 -10.42 9.99 -28.80
N ALA A 115 -11.72 9.92 -29.08
CA ALA A 115 -12.29 10.36 -30.34
C ALA A 115 -12.01 11.85 -30.61
N SER A 116 -12.18 12.72 -29.61
CA SER A 116 -11.88 14.15 -29.74
C SER A 116 -10.40 14.41 -30.01
N TYR A 117 -9.49 13.68 -29.34
CA TYR A 117 -8.05 13.83 -29.58
C TYR A 117 -7.64 13.35 -30.97
N THR A 118 -8.19 12.24 -31.46
CA THR A 118 -7.93 11.79 -32.83
C THR A 118 -8.43 12.78 -33.87
N LEU A 119 -9.60 13.39 -33.64
CA LEU A 119 -10.13 14.42 -34.54
C LEU A 119 -9.23 15.66 -34.56
N GLN A 120 -8.82 16.14 -33.38
CA GLN A 120 -7.92 17.29 -33.27
C GLN A 120 -6.56 17.00 -33.90
N ALA A 121 -6.01 15.79 -33.71
CA ALA A 121 -4.75 15.39 -34.31
C ALA A 121 -4.85 15.33 -35.85
N ALA A 122 -5.96 14.80 -36.40
CA ALA A 122 -6.20 14.78 -37.84
C ALA A 122 -6.27 16.21 -38.41
N TYR A 123 -7.02 17.10 -37.75
CA TYR A 123 -7.10 18.50 -38.13
C TYR A 123 -5.71 19.18 -38.11
N GLN A 124 -4.91 18.94 -37.07
CA GLN A 124 -3.57 19.51 -36.97
C GLN A 124 -2.65 19.02 -38.08
N VAL A 125 -2.71 17.73 -38.42
CA VAL A 125 -1.94 17.15 -39.53
C VAL A 125 -2.32 17.81 -40.86
N ASP A 126 -3.61 17.96 -41.12
CA ASP A 126 -4.08 18.57 -42.37
C ASP A 126 -3.74 20.06 -42.44
N TYR A 127 -3.85 20.79 -41.34
CA TYR A 127 -3.40 22.17 -41.21
C TYR A 127 -1.90 22.30 -41.51
N CYS A 128 -1.05 21.46 -40.91
CA CYS A 128 0.39 21.47 -41.17
C CYS A 128 0.71 21.14 -42.63
N LYS A 129 -0.01 20.19 -43.25
CA LYS A 129 0.16 19.87 -44.69
C LYS A 129 -0.20 21.05 -45.58
N GLN A 130 -1.29 21.76 -45.29
CA GLN A 130 -1.70 22.94 -46.06
C GLN A 130 -0.67 24.06 -45.91
N HIS A 131 -0.21 24.33 -44.69
CA HIS A 131 0.83 25.33 -44.45
C HIS A 131 2.14 24.99 -45.14
N TYR A 132 2.56 23.72 -45.11
CA TYR A 132 3.77 23.28 -45.80
C TYR A 132 3.69 23.55 -47.31
N LYS A 133 2.55 23.22 -47.95
CA LYS A 133 2.33 23.49 -49.38
C LYS A 133 2.42 24.98 -49.69
N ILE A 134 1.80 25.83 -48.88
CA ILE A 134 1.85 27.28 -49.08
C ILE A 134 3.30 27.80 -48.99
N CYS A 135 4.07 27.34 -48.00
CA CYS A 135 5.48 27.71 -47.88
C CYS A 135 6.30 27.25 -49.09
N GLU A 136 6.11 26.00 -49.53
CA GLU A 136 6.76 25.43 -50.70
C GLU A 136 6.44 26.22 -51.97
N ASP A 137 5.17 26.62 -52.16
CA ASP A 137 4.75 27.45 -53.29
C ASP A 137 5.39 28.85 -53.25
N ILE A 138 5.47 29.47 -52.07
CA ILE A 138 6.15 30.77 -51.88
C ILE A 138 7.65 30.65 -52.18
N GLU A 139 8.31 29.60 -51.70
CA GLU A 139 9.73 29.34 -51.96
C GLU A 139 9.98 29.14 -53.47
N ASN A 140 9.16 28.32 -54.12
CA ASN A 140 9.22 28.09 -55.56
C ASN A 140 9.01 29.39 -56.35
N GLN A 141 8.07 30.23 -55.93
CA GLN A 141 7.83 31.52 -56.58
C GLN A 141 8.97 32.50 -56.37
N ASN A 142 9.55 32.56 -55.17
CA ASN A 142 10.73 33.37 -54.89
C ASN A 142 11.94 32.93 -55.74
N GLU A 143 12.17 31.63 -55.87
CA GLU A 143 13.23 31.09 -56.74
C GLU A 143 12.96 31.42 -58.22
N PHE A 144 11.71 31.27 -58.67
CA PHE A 144 11.33 31.67 -60.03
C PHE A 144 11.57 33.16 -60.29
N GLU A 145 11.21 34.03 -59.34
CA GLU A 145 11.46 35.47 -59.44
C GLU A 145 12.95 35.81 -59.43
N LYS A 146 13.77 35.14 -58.61
CA LYS A 146 15.23 35.32 -58.62
C LYS A 146 15.82 34.94 -59.98
N VAL A 147 15.43 33.78 -60.52
CA VAL A 147 15.86 33.32 -61.85
C VAL A 147 15.40 34.28 -62.94
N ALA A 148 14.16 34.79 -62.86
CA ALA A 148 13.64 35.78 -63.80
C ALA A 148 14.41 37.10 -63.75
N LYS A 149 14.71 37.62 -62.56
CA LYS A 149 15.54 38.83 -62.37
C LYS A 149 16.95 38.64 -62.90
N LEU A 150 17.59 37.51 -62.59
CA LEU A 150 18.91 37.16 -63.13
C LEU A 150 18.87 37.12 -64.66
N ARG A 151 17.84 36.49 -65.25
CA ARG A 151 17.67 36.43 -66.70
C ARG A 151 17.51 37.81 -67.33
N GLN A 152 16.77 38.70 -66.66
CA GLN A 152 16.62 40.11 -67.10
C GLN A 152 17.96 40.84 -67.06
N GLU A 153 18.72 40.76 -65.97
CA GLU A 153 20.05 41.40 -65.85
C GLU A 153 21.04 40.81 -66.86
N MET A 154 21.07 39.49 -67.03
CA MET A 154 21.89 38.82 -68.05
C MET A 154 21.53 39.28 -69.48
N GLY A 155 20.24 39.56 -69.74
CA GLY A 155 19.79 40.15 -71.00
C GLY A 155 20.38 41.54 -71.26
N LYS A 156 20.60 42.36 -70.22
CA LYS A 156 21.23 43.68 -70.37
C LYS A 156 22.70 43.59 -70.77
N ILE A 157 23.43 42.60 -70.26
CA ILE A 157 24.86 42.40 -70.53
C ILE A 157 25.15 41.37 -71.64
N HIS A 158 24.13 40.95 -72.41
CA HIS A 158 24.26 39.88 -73.41
C HIS A 158 25.34 40.17 -74.48
N TYR A 159 25.63 41.44 -74.77
CA TYR A 159 26.69 41.84 -75.70
C TYR A 159 28.11 41.50 -75.19
N LEU A 160 28.28 41.27 -73.88
CA LEU A 160 29.52 40.77 -73.28
C LEU A 160 29.64 39.25 -73.37
N ALA A 161 28.55 38.55 -73.71
CA ALA A 161 28.53 37.11 -73.86
C ALA A 161 29.15 36.68 -75.19
N SER A 162 29.68 35.46 -75.22
CA SER A 162 30.36 34.93 -76.39
C SER A 162 29.39 34.67 -77.53
N THR A 163 29.67 35.24 -78.70
CA THR A 163 28.95 34.91 -79.94
C THR A 163 29.74 33.87 -80.72
N LYS A 164 29.13 33.26 -81.76
CA LYS A 164 29.82 32.29 -82.63
C LYS A 164 31.05 32.92 -83.33
N ALA A 165 31.02 34.22 -83.58
CA ALA A 165 32.06 34.92 -84.30
C ALA A 165 33.16 35.48 -83.38
N ILE A 166 32.82 35.92 -82.16
CA ILE A 166 33.76 36.62 -81.26
C ILE A 166 33.63 36.07 -79.83
N PRO A 167 34.75 35.67 -79.19
CA PRO A 167 34.75 35.27 -77.79
C PRO A 167 34.33 36.44 -76.88
N GLY A 168 33.35 36.21 -76.00
CA GLY A 168 32.85 37.22 -75.07
C GLY A 168 33.86 37.50 -73.95
N VAL A 169 33.77 38.67 -73.31
CA VAL A 169 34.74 39.14 -72.29
C VAL A 169 34.86 38.16 -71.11
N PHE A 170 33.78 37.46 -70.77
CA PHE A 170 33.75 36.46 -69.70
C PHE A 170 34.29 35.08 -70.10
N LYS A 171 34.62 34.87 -71.38
CA LYS A 171 35.24 33.64 -71.85
C LYS A 171 36.72 33.71 -71.53
N ALA A 172 37.16 32.93 -70.55
CA ALA A 172 38.57 32.85 -70.17
C ALA A 172 39.44 32.57 -71.42
N CYS A 173 40.34 33.50 -71.76
CA CYS A 173 41.26 33.40 -72.90
C CYS A 173 42.44 32.44 -72.64
N TYR A 174 42.50 31.83 -71.47
CA TYR A 174 43.52 30.86 -71.12
C TYR A 174 42.95 29.46 -71.34
N PRO A 175 43.68 28.55 -72.02
CA PRO A 175 43.33 27.14 -71.93
C PRO A 175 43.35 26.79 -70.45
N LYS A 176 42.23 26.30 -69.92
CA LYS A 176 42.24 25.56 -68.65
C LYS A 176 43.11 24.35 -68.93
N ILE A 177 44.41 24.46 -68.63
CA ILE A 177 45.26 23.29 -68.46
C ILE A 177 44.58 22.55 -67.32
N GLN A 178 43.83 21.50 -67.65
CA GLN A 178 43.31 20.63 -66.61
C GLN A 178 44.53 20.14 -65.85
N PRO A 179 44.63 20.39 -64.53
CA PRO A 179 45.80 20.00 -63.80
C PRO A 179 45.91 18.48 -63.95
N SER A 180 47.01 18.05 -64.57
CA SER A 180 47.28 16.65 -64.89
C SER A 180 48.46 16.19 -64.06
N LEU A 181 48.30 15.10 -63.32
CA LEU A 181 49.38 14.50 -62.55
C LEU A 181 49.80 13.22 -63.29
N GLY A 182 51.02 13.21 -63.85
CA GLY A 182 51.53 12.06 -64.62
C GLY A 182 50.78 11.77 -65.92
N GLY A 183 50.28 12.80 -66.61
CA GLY A 183 49.61 12.67 -67.92
C GLY A 183 48.13 12.25 -67.87
N LYS A 184 47.54 12.09 -66.68
CA LYS A 184 46.10 11.84 -66.47
C LYS A 184 45.43 13.06 -65.85
N GLU A 185 44.21 13.38 -66.28
CA GLU A 185 43.40 14.47 -65.70
C GLU A 185 43.08 14.14 -64.22
N ILE A 186 43.27 15.12 -63.32
CA ILE A 186 43.05 14.92 -61.88
C ILE A 186 41.60 14.53 -61.56
N ASP A 187 40.61 15.04 -62.30
CA ASP A 187 39.20 14.68 -62.10
C ASP A 187 38.94 13.18 -62.33
N LEU A 188 39.66 12.55 -63.28
CA LEU A 188 39.61 11.11 -63.47
C LEU A 188 40.21 10.36 -62.27
N ILE A 189 41.34 10.85 -61.73
CA ILE A 189 41.99 10.25 -60.55
C ILE A 189 41.06 10.33 -59.33
N ILE A 190 40.43 11.48 -59.10
CA ILE A 190 39.49 11.67 -57.99
C ILE A 190 38.24 10.80 -58.19
N SER A 191 37.73 10.69 -59.42
CA SER A 191 36.60 9.81 -59.74
C SER A 191 36.91 8.33 -59.51
N GLU A 192 38.10 7.86 -59.93
CA GLU A 192 38.56 6.49 -59.69
C GLU A 192 38.73 6.21 -58.20
N GLN A 193 39.33 7.15 -57.46
CA GLN A 193 39.52 7.02 -56.02
C GLN A 193 38.19 6.99 -55.25
N GLY A 194 37.26 7.87 -55.60
CA GLY A 194 35.91 7.88 -55.03
C GLY A 194 35.14 6.59 -55.28
N ARG A 195 35.30 5.96 -56.46
CA ARG A 195 34.72 4.63 -56.75
C ARG A 195 35.35 3.52 -55.90
N ILE A 196 36.66 3.57 -55.65
CA ILE A 196 37.36 2.62 -54.77
C ILE A 196 36.84 2.75 -53.33
N ASP A 197 36.69 3.97 -52.84
CA ASP A 197 36.23 4.24 -51.47
C ASP A 197 34.74 3.90 -51.29
N ALA A 198 33.90 4.15 -52.30
CA ALA A 198 32.50 3.69 -52.31
C ALA A 198 32.40 2.15 -52.26
N ARG A 199 33.24 1.43 -53.01
CA ARG A 199 33.31 -0.05 -52.95
C ARG A 199 33.76 -0.55 -51.57
N LYS A 200 34.64 0.17 -50.88
CA LYS A 200 35.04 -0.15 -49.49
C LYS A 200 33.90 0.12 -48.49
N GLY A 201 33.15 1.22 -48.66
CA GLY A 201 32.04 1.61 -47.77
C GLY A 201 30.81 0.71 -47.83
N VAL A 202 30.53 0.06 -48.97
CA VAL A 202 29.37 -0.84 -49.13
C VAL A 202 29.47 -2.12 -48.29
N LYS A 203 30.69 -2.58 -47.94
CA LYS A 203 30.86 -3.77 -47.06
C LYS A 203 30.44 -3.53 -45.60
N THR A 204 30.32 -2.27 -45.15
CA THR A 204 29.96 -1.90 -43.78
C THR A 204 28.46 -1.68 -43.52
N LEU A 205 27.62 -1.68 -44.56
CA LEU A 205 26.17 -1.39 -44.45
C LEU A 205 25.27 -2.63 -44.45
N GLN A 206 25.81 -3.84 -44.56
CA GLN A 206 25.05 -5.06 -44.24
C GLN A 206 25.07 -5.32 -42.72
N LYS A 207 24.59 -4.37 -41.92
CA LYS A 207 24.19 -4.64 -40.53
C LYS A 207 22.84 -5.35 -40.56
N LYS A 208 22.80 -6.51 -39.89
CA LYS A 208 21.64 -7.40 -39.71
C LYS A 208 20.35 -6.62 -39.37
N PRO A 209 19.17 -7.08 -39.84
CA PRO A 209 17.91 -6.49 -39.44
C PRO A 209 17.75 -6.57 -37.90
N VAL A 210 17.41 -5.43 -37.31
CA VAL A 210 17.04 -5.32 -35.89
C VAL A 210 15.80 -6.18 -35.67
N GLN A 211 15.94 -7.25 -34.88
CA GLN A 211 14.78 -7.97 -34.35
C GLN A 211 14.03 -7.01 -33.42
N VAL A 212 12.83 -6.62 -33.84
CA VAL A 212 11.86 -5.92 -32.98
C VAL A 212 11.48 -6.91 -31.88
N LEU A 213 11.88 -6.61 -30.65
CA LEU A 213 11.47 -7.35 -29.46
C LEU A 213 9.96 -7.18 -29.26
N GLU A 214 9.17 -8.15 -29.71
CA GLU A 214 7.84 -8.39 -29.18
C GLU A 214 7.97 -8.92 -27.75
N ASN A 215 8.06 -8.00 -26.79
CA ASN A 215 7.86 -8.30 -25.37
C ASN A 215 6.85 -7.30 -24.78
N SER A 216 5.61 -7.36 -25.28
CA SER A 216 4.43 -6.86 -24.57
C SER A 216 3.98 -7.91 -23.55
N GLY A 217 4.85 -8.19 -22.57
CA GLY A 217 4.50 -8.92 -21.36
C GLY A 217 3.65 -8.05 -20.45
N ILE A 218 2.34 -8.03 -20.68
CA ILE A 218 1.37 -7.56 -19.69
C ILE A 218 1.32 -8.64 -18.59
N LEU A 219 2.16 -8.46 -17.57
CA LEU A 219 2.07 -9.17 -16.31
C LEU A 219 0.80 -8.73 -15.58
N TYR A 220 -0.23 -9.57 -15.61
CA TYR A 220 -1.32 -9.49 -14.65
C TYR A 220 -0.85 -10.09 -13.33
N TYR A 221 -0.69 -9.26 -12.30
CA TYR A 221 -0.62 -9.70 -10.90
C TYR A 221 -1.94 -9.37 -10.19
N LYS A 222 -2.54 -10.46 -9.67
CA LYS A 222 -3.70 -10.63 -8.78
C LYS A 222 -5.11 -10.39 -9.34
#